data_AF-A0A1G0SFB7-F1
#
_entry.id   AF-A0A1G0SFB7-F1
#
_cell.length_a   1.000
_cell.length_b   1.000
_cell.length_c   1.000
_cell.angle_alpha   90.00
_cell.angle_beta   90.00
_cell.angle_gamma   90.00
#
_symmetry.space_group_name_H-M   'P 1'
#
loop_
_entity.id
_entity.type
_entity.pdbx_description
1 polymer ?
#
loop_
_entity_poly.entity_id
_entity_poly.type
_entity_poly.pdbx_seq_one_letter_code
_entity_poly.pdbx_strand_id
1 'polypeptide(L)'
;MFGQRFVIDSYVTGSVVFDRILYNGQKICRLFPKTLDVLFSLGNDASAQLLVPELNEYHYSSNLAALRYLIDSYDQEFWESTLNNSWLANIRSINPPTNRDELPAFMQTAAFWQEKMNTQLFSWTQLRHDNLLYAKQSYTGGTICSFPYSYVEPFPELYLNLKTIANLGYNKFQTLNFPDPQIKEIILGYFSVLNTISDTLAAIAQKELNGIPLSSDEINFLKRMIFEQGGCSTNYDGWYTKLFYNDYMYTYDGLLKKNHIVADIHTVPTDCGGMVGGWIPHVGTGPVNLGVWITELAGGQLTAFIGPVLSYYEYTTLGFERLTDTEWDETYLYLSLRPDWVNIYLADSSGNSKGEGATLITSVKENPNAPNIPESHIVAKSYPNPFNPTVIINFSIPYDLTNSLTELIIYDIQGQKVKTLVKEVLPSGNYLTKWDAKTDEGVGVSSGVYLYVLKAAGQQVTGKMVYQK
;
A
#
# COMPACT_ATOMS: atom_id res chain seq x y z
N MET A 1 28.68 -0.74 -30.00
CA MET A 1 28.44 -2.14 -29.61
C MET A 1 27.52 -2.73 -30.67
N PHE A 2 27.97 -3.71 -31.46
CA PHE A 2 27.13 -4.33 -32.48
C PHE A 2 25.89 -4.96 -31.82
N GLY A 3 24.70 -4.70 -32.35
CA GLY A 3 23.47 -5.30 -31.83
C GLY A 3 23.57 -6.82 -31.89
N GLN A 4 23.21 -7.48 -30.79
CA GLN A 4 23.18 -8.95 -30.72
C GLN A 4 22.18 -9.50 -31.73
N ARG A 5 22.58 -10.53 -32.49
CA ARG A 5 21.73 -11.14 -33.50
C ARG A 5 20.95 -12.31 -32.91
N PHE A 6 19.74 -12.50 -33.43
CA PHE A 6 18.94 -13.68 -33.13
C PHE A 6 19.64 -14.93 -33.70
N VAL A 7 19.73 -15.98 -32.88
CA VAL A 7 20.12 -17.32 -33.32
C VAL A 7 19.14 -18.34 -32.75
N ILE A 8 18.75 -19.29 -33.59
CA ILE A 8 17.65 -20.21 -33.32
C ILE A 8 17.94 -21.18 -32.18
N ASP A 9 19.21 -21.56 -32.00
CA ASP A 9 19.64 -22.47 -30.95
C ASP A 9 19.65 -21.81 -29.57
N SER A 10 19.95 -20.50 -29.47
CA SER A 10 19.69 -19.72 -28.23
C SER A 10 18.20 -19.62 -27.94
N TYR A 11 17.36 -19.49 -28.97
CA TYR A 11 15.92 -19.44 -28.78
C TYR A 11 15.39 -20.77 -28.22
N VAL A 12 15.88 -21.91 -28.72
CA VAL A 12 15.58 -23.23 -28.17
C VAL A 12 15.95 -23.30 -26.70
N THR A 13 17.20 -23.03 -26.34
CA THR A 13 17.67 -23.15 -24.95
C THR A 13 16.98 -22.18 -23.99
N GLY A 14 16.60 -20.99 -24.46
CA GLY A 14 15.84 -20.02 -23.67
C GLY A 14 14.35 -20.31 -23.55
N SER A 15 13.77 -21.17 -24.39
CA SER A 15 12.33 -21.47 -24.42
C SER A 15 11.93 -22.68 -23.58
N VAL A 16 12.92 -23.36 -23.01
CA VAL A 16 12.76 -24.59 -22.21
C VAL A 16 13.23 -24.42 -20.77
N VAL A 17 13.21 -23.20 -20.24
CA VAL A 17 13.65 -22.89 -18.86
C VAL A 17 12.54 -22.22 -18.04
N PHE A 18 12.78 -22.05 -16.73
CA PHE A 18 11.79 -21.71 -15.70
C PHE A 18 10.77 -20.63 -16.08
N ASP A 19 11.19 -19.52 -16.69
CA ASP A 19 10.28 -18.41 -17.00
C ASP A 19 9.35 -18.70 -18.20
N ARG A 20 9.57 -19.80 -18.93
CA ARG A 20 8.85 -20.21 -20.15
C ARG A 20 8.03 -21.48 -20.02
N ILE A 21 8.24 -22.27 -18.97
CA ILE A 21 7.51 -23.52 -18.77
C ILE A 21 6.30 -23.25 -17.87
N LEU A 22 5.11 -23.59 -18.38
CA LEU A 22 3.86 -23.55 -17.63
C LEU A 22 3.22 -24.93 -17.61
N TYR A 23 2.96 -25.43 -16.41
CA TYR A 23 2.25 -26.68 -16.19
C TYR A 23 1.21 -26.49 -15.10
N ASN A 24 -0.05 -26.82 -15.40
CA ASN A 24 -1.21 -26.59 -14.52
C ASN A 24 -1.30 -25.15 -13.96
N GLY A 25 -0.96 -24.17 -14.80
CA GLY A 25 -0.98 -22.75 -14.42
C GLY A 25 0.19 -22.28 -13.55
N GLN A 26 1.16 -23.16 -13.25
CA GLN A 26 2.33 -22.83 -12.44
C GLN A 26 3.62 -22.89 -13.26
N LYS A 27 4.58 -22.02 -12.92
CA LYS A 27 5.92 -22.05 -13.50
C LYS A 27 6.72 -23.21 -12.91
N ILE A 28 7.41 -23.96 -13.75
CA ILE A 28 8.20 -25.13 -13.32
C ILE A 28 9.69 -24.78 -13.29
N CYS A 29 10.36 -25.03 -12.17
CA CYS A 29 11.74 -24.59 -11.92
C CYS A 29 12.80 -25.44 -12.65
N ARG A 30 12.87 -25.30 -13.98
CA ARG A 30 13.98 -25.82 -14.80
C ARG A 30 14.99 -24.72 -15.06
N LEU A 31 16.09 -24.71 -14.30
CA LEU A 31 17.08 -23.64 -14.40
C LEU A 31 18.03 -23.79 -15.60
N PHE A 32 18.23 -25.01 -16.08
CA PHE A 32 19.22 -25.32 -17.10
C PHE A 32 18.58 -26.06 -18.28
N PRO A 33 18.84 -25.62 -19.52
CA PRO A 33 18.53 -26.43 -20.69
C PRO A 33 19.52 -27.60 -20.81
N LYS A 34 19.13 -28.66 -21.51
CA LYS A 34 20.00 -29.75 -21.93
C LYS A 34 20.40 -29.54 -23.38
N THR A 35 21.61 -29.94 -23.75
CA THR A 35 22.06 -29.92 -25.16
C THR A 35 21.21 -30.84 -26.05
N LEU A 36 20.59 -31.86 -25.45
CA LEU A 36 19.62 -32.72 -26.12
C LEU A 36 18.35 -31.98 -26.55
N ASP A 37 17.96 -30.90 -25.88
CA ASP A 37 16.83 -30.04 -26.29
C ASP A 37 17.11 -29.46 -27.69
N VAL A 38 18.37 -29.07 -27.93
CA VAL A 38 18.84 -28.56 -29.23
C VAL A 38 18.79 -29.66 -30.29
N LEU A 39 19.33 -30.85 -30.01
CA LEU A 39 19.29 -31.95 -30.96
C LEU A 39 17.86 -32.37 -31.33
N PHE A 40 16.97 -32.48 -30.32
CA PHE A 40 15.57 -32.80 -30.57
C PHE A 40 14.94 -31.78 -31.51
N SER A 41 15.13 -30.50 -31.19
CA SER A 41 14.58 -29.39 -31.96
C SER A 41 15.16 -29.34 -33.39
N LEU A 42 16.42 -29.77 -33.57
CA LEU A 42 17.09 -29.93 -34.86
C LEU A 42 16.73 -31.22 -35.61
N GLY A 43 15.75 -32.00 -35.19
CA GLY A 43 15.31 -33.16 -35.97
C GLY A 43 15.68 -34.53 -35.42
N ASN A 44 16.51 -34.60 -34.37
CA ASN A 44 16.98 -35.88 -33.85
C ASN A 44 15.99 -36.48 -32.86
N ASP A 45 15.11 -37.36 -33.32
CA ASP A 45 14.08 -37.98 -32.45
C ASP A 45 14.67 -38.95 -31.40
N ALA A 46 15.91 -39.43 -31.59
CA ALA A 46 16.56 -40.31 -30.62
C ALA A 46 16.90 -39.59 -29.31
N SER A 47 17.08 -38.26 -29.35
CA SER A 47 17.34 -37.47 -28.14
C SER A 47 16.14 -37.43 -27.19
N ALA A 48 14.91 -37.53 -27.72
CA ALA A 48 13.68 -37.54 -26.91
C ALA A 48 13.67 -38.70 -25.91
N GLN A 49 14.19 -39.87 -26.30
CA GLN A 49 14.24 -41.06 -25.45
C GLN A 49 15.14 -40.83 -24.23
N LEU A 50 16.23 -40.06 -24.40
CA LEU A 50 17.16 -39.70 -23.34
C LEU A 50 16.64 -38.54 -22.47
N LEU A 51 15.71 -37.75 -23.00
CA LEU A 51 15.07 -36.64 -22.30
C LEU A 51 13.87 -37.07 -21.43
N VAL A 52 13.37 -38.30 -21.55
CA VAL A 52 12.17 -38.77 -20.81
C VAL A 52 12.20 -38.44 -19.31
N PRO A 53 13.30 -38.69 -18.55
CA PRO A 53 13.34 -38.34 -17.13
C PRO A 53 13.14 -36.83 -16.89
N GLU A 54 13.81 -36.00 -17.67
CA GLU A 54 13.72 -34.53 -17.61
C GLU A 54 12.33 -34.01 -18.04
N LEU A 55 11.75 -34.59 -19.09
CA LEU A 55 10.41 -34.22 -19.57
C LEU A 55 9.33 -34.56 -18.54
N ASN A 56 9.49 -35.67 -17.82
CA ASN A 56 8.60 -36.06 -16.73
C ASN A 56 8.78 -35.18 -15.49
N GLU A 57 10.00 -34.76 -15.18
CA GLU A 57 10.29 -33.90 -14.02
C GLU A 57 9.83 -32.46 -14.23
N TYR A 58 10.13 -31.89 -15.40
CA TYR A 58 9.94 -30.47 -15.65
C TYR A 58 8.75 -30.13 -16.57
N HIS A 59 8.06 -31.14 -17.12
CA HIS A 59 6.82 -30.97 -17.89
C HIS A 59 6.89 -30.00 -19.08
N TYR A 60 8.05 -29.88 -19.75
CA TYR A 60 8.29 -28.95 -20.87
C TYR A 60 8.14 -29.61 -22.25
N SER A 61 7.50 -30.78 -22.34
CA SER A 61 7.31 -31.50 -23.61
C SER A 61 6.53 -30.70 -24.65
N SER A 62 5.56 -29.90 -24.23
CA SER A 62 4.80 -28.98 -25.10
C SER A 62 5.69 -27.87 -25.67
N ASN A 63 6.52 -27.23 -24.85
CA ASN A 63 7.52 -26.25 -25.29
C ASN A 63 8.47 -26.87 -26.32
N LEU A 64 9.01 -28.05 -26.01
CA LEU A 64 9.97 -28.73 -26.87
C LEU A 64 9.35 -29.18 -28.20
N ALA A 65 8.10 -29.66 -28.20
CA ALA A 65 7.36 -30.00 -29.42
C ALA A 65 7.04 -28.76 -30.27
N ALA A 66 6.67 -27.64 -29.65
CA ALA A 66 6.43 -26.38 -30.35
C ALA A 66 7.71 -25.84 -31.02
N LEU A 67 8.86 -25.95 -30.34
CA LEU A 67 10.17 -25.60 -30.92
C LEU A 67 10.50 -26.50 -32.11
N ARG A 68 10.26 -27.81 -31.99
CA ARG A 68 10.47 -28.75 -33.09
C ARG A 68 9.60 -28.39 -34.31
N TYR A 69 8.31 -28.14 -34.10
CA TYR A 69 7.39 -27.73 -35.15
C TYR A 69 7.83 -26.43 -35.84
N LEU A 70 8.20 -25.41 -35.05
CA LEU A 70 8.71 -24.15 -35.57
C LEU A 70 9.97 -24.37 -36.42
N ILE A 71 10.92 -25.16 -35.93
CA ILE A 71 12.20 -25.38 -36.63
C ILE A 71 11.98 -26.14 -37.94
N ASP A 72 11.12 -27.15 -37.93
CA ASP A 72 10.79 -27.92 -39.14
C ASP A 72 9.97 -27.11 -40.16
N SER A 73 9.29 -26.03 -39.72
CA SER A 73 8.52 -25.15 -40.61
C SER A 73 9.38 -24.17 -41.43
N TYR A 74 10.66 -24.01 -41.08
CA TYR A 74 11.56 -23.13 -41.82
C TYR A 74 11.91 -23.73 -43.19
N ASP A 75 11.81 -22.88 -44.21
CA ASP A 75 12.13 -23.22 -45.59
C ASP A 75 13.65 -23.19 -45.87
N GLN A 76 14.01 -23.56 -47.10
CA GLN A 76 15.40 -23.57 -47.55
C GLN A 76 16.04 -22.17 -47.50
N GLU A 77 15.29 -21.11 -47.80
CA GLU A 77 15.76 -19.74 -47.72
C GLU A 77 16.23 -19.40 -46.30
N PHE A 78 15.45 -19.77 -45.27
CA PHE A 78 15.87 -19.59 -43.88
C PHE A 78 17.17 -20.34 -43.57
N TRP A 79 17.30 -21.60 -43.98
CA TRP A 79 18.49 -22.41 -43.70
C TRP A 79 19.74 -21.90 -44.42
N GLU A 80 19.57 -21.24 -45.56
CA GLU A 80 20.66 -20.64 -46.34
C GLU A 80 20.94 -19.17 -45.96
N SER A 81 20.07 -18.55 -45.15
CA SER A 81 20.16 -17.11 -44.85
C SER A 81 21.41 -16.70 -44.06
N THR A 82 22.02 -17.62 -43.31
CA THR A 82 23.26 -17.35 -42.57
C THR A 82 24.17 -18.58 -42.53
N LEU A 83 25.48 -18.36 -42.34
CA LEU A 83 26.43 -19.46 -42.11
C LEU A 83 26.06 -20.29 -40.87
N ASN A 84 25.48 -19.66 -39.84
CA ASN A 84 25.04 -20.37 -38.64
C ASN A 84 23.88 -21.33 -38.94
N ASN A 85 22.83 -20.83 -39.60
CA ASN A 85 21.69 -21.67 -40.00
C ASN A 85 22.13 -22.77 -40.96
N SER A 86 22.99 -22.45 -41.93
CA SER A 86 23.48 -23.44 -42.90
C SER A 86 24.30 -24.55 -42.21
N TRP A 87 25.12 -24.19 -41.21
CA TRP A 87 25.83 -25.18 -40.41
C TRP A 87 24.89 -26.03 -39.54
N LEU A 88 23.86 -25.41 -38.93
CA LEU A 88 22.82 -26.16 -38.24
C LEU A 88 22.09 -27.13 -39.18
N ALA A 89 21.79 -26.74 -40.43
CA ALA A 89 21.20 -27.63 -41.42
C ALA A 89 22.09 -28.85 -41.73
N ASN A 90 23.42 -28.69 -41.74
CA ASN A 90 24.36 -29.81 -41.84
C ASN A 90 24.32 -30.73 -40.60
N ILE A 91 24.12 -30.16 -39.41
CA ILE A 91 23.90 -30.96 -38.20
C ILE A 91 22.58 -31.74 -38.30
N ARG A 92 21.53 -31.16 -38.91
CA ARG A 92 20.24 -31.83 -39.15
C ARG A 92 20.36 -33.00 -40.15
N SER A 93 21.23 -32.89 -41.16
CA SER A 93 21.33 -33.91 -42.21
C SER A 93 21.87 -35.27 -41.72
N ILE A 94 22.55 -35.28 -40.58
CA ILE A 94 23.06 -36.51 -39.94
C ILE A 94 22.13 -37.06 -38.85
N ASN A 95 20.86 -36.63 -38.84
CA ASN A 95 19.83 -37.24 -37.99
C ASN A 95 19.59 -38.71 -38.37
N PRO A 96 19.25 -39.58 -37.41
CA PRO A 96 18.87 -40.96 -37.71
C PRO A 96 17.67 -41.01 -38.66
N PRO A 97 17.71 -41.78 -39.77
CA PRO A 97 16.57 -41.93 -40.64
C PRO A 97 15.48 -42.77 -39.95
N THR A 98 14.23 -42.58 -40.39
CA THR A 98 13.06 -43.29 -39.89
C THR A 98 13.13 -44.79 -40.21
N ASN A 99 13.60 -45.15 -41.41
CA ASN A 99 13.90 -46.52 -41.80
C ASN A 99 15.41 -46.73 -41.80
N ARG A 100 15.88 -47.78 -41.13
CA ARG A 100 17.31 -48.14 -41.02
C ARG A 100 17.62 -49.52 -41.58
N ASP A 101 16.61 -50.27 -42.01
CA ASP A 101 16.75 -51.69 -42.37
C ASP A 101 17.68 -51.90 -43.57
N GLU A 102 17.80 -50.88 -44.43
CA GLU A 102 18.63 -50.87 -45.63
C GLU A 102 20.08 -50.41 -45.37
N LEU A 103 20.40 -49.94 -44.17
CA LEU A 103 21.75 -49.49 -43.81
C LEU A 103 22.66 -50.67 -43.47
N PRO A 104 24.00 -50.51 -43.58
CA PRO A 104 24.95 -51.51 -43.06
C PRO A 104 24.65 -51.89 -41.60
N ALA A 105 24.83 -53.16 -41.25
CA ALA A 105 24.43 -53.70 -39.93
C ALA A 105 24.91 -52.88 -38.72
N PHE A 106 26.14 -52.33 -38.76
CA PHE A 106 26.66 -51.48 -37.69
C PHE A 106 25.90 -50.15 -37.57
N MET A 107 25.43 -49.57 -38.68
CA MET A 107 24.63 -48.36 -38.72
C MET A 107 23.18 -48.58 -38.28
N GLN A 108 22.72 -49.83 -38.18
CA GLN A 108 21.40 -50.14 -37.62
C GLN A 108 21.40 -50.07 -36.08
N THR A 109 22.57 -50.06 -35.46
CA THR A 109 22.72 -50.12 -34.00
C THR A 109 22.47 -48.76 -33.33
N ALA A 110 22.01 -48.80 -32.07
CA ALA A 110 21.91 -47.59 -31.24
C ALA A 110 23.29 -46.93 -31.01
N ALA A 111 24.35 -47.73 -30.89
CA ALA A 111 25.70 -47.25 -30.65
C ALA A 111 26.20 -46.31 -31.77
N PHE A 112 25.96 -46.67 -33.03
CA PHE A 112 26.32 -45.81 -34.16
C PHE A 112 25.58 -44.46 -34.11
N TRP A 113 24.27 -44.48 -33.88
CA TRP A 113 23.48 -43.24 -33.84
C TRP A 113 23.76 -42.38 -32.60
N GLN A 114 24.12 -42.97 -31.46
CA GLN A 114 24.60 -42.21 -30.30
C GLN A 114 25.98 -41.58 -30.56
N GLU A 115 26.87 -42.26 -31.27
CA GLU A 115 28.13 -41.65 -31.73
C GLU A 115 27.86 -40.49 -32.72
N LYS A 116 26.85 -40.60 -33.59
CA LYS A 116 26.41 -39.47 -34.43
C LYS A 116 25.80 -38.33 -33.63
N MET A 117 25.03 -38.60 -32.58
CA MET A 117 24.59 -37.56 -31.63
C MET A 117 25.78 -36.83 -31.00
N ASN A 118 26.83 -37.55 -30.62
CA ASN A 118 28.06 -36.94 -30.12
C ASN A 118 28.72 -36.05 -31.20
N THR A 119 28.77 -36.51 -32.45
CA THR A 119 29.24 -35.70 -33.59
C THR A 119 28.43 -34.42 -33.76
N GLN A 120 27.09 -34.51 -33.70
CA GLN A 120 26.18 -33.35 -33.78
C GLN A 120 26.45 -32.34 -32.67
N LEU A 121 26.56 -32.81 -31.42
CA LEU A 121 26.81 -31.94 -30.26
C LEU A 121 28.20 -31.30 -30.30
N PHE A 122 29.22 -32.05 -30.72
CA PHE A 122 30.56 -31.53 -30.91
C PHE A 122 30.57 -30.38 -31.93
N SER A 123 29.95 -30.62 -33.09
CA SER A 123 29.84 -29.62 -34.16
C SER A 123 29.01 -28.40 -33.73
N TRP A 124 27.89 -28.61 -33.05
CA TRP A 124 27.09 -27.53 -32.47
C TRP A 124 27.88 -26.71 -31.46
N THR A 125 28.71 -27.36 -30.63
CA THR A 125 29.54 -26.67 -29.63
C THR A 125 30.58 -25.77 -30.28
N GLN A 126 31.23 -26.23 -31.35
CA GLN A 126 32.16 -25.40 -32.14
C GLN A 126 31.44 -24.20 -32.76
N LEU A 127 30.30 -24.43 -33.41
CA LEU A 127 29.47 -23.36 -33.97
C LEU A 127 29.07 -22.34 -32.89
N ARG A 128 28.69 -22.82 -31.71
CA ARG A 128 28.32 -21.97 -30.58
C ARG A 128 29.47 -21.11 -30.13
N HIS A 129 30.63 -21.72 -29.91
CA HIS A 129 31.85 -21.04 -29.47
C HIS A 129 32.18 -19.84 -30.37
N ASP A 130 32.16 -20.05 -31.68
CA ASP A 130 32.56 -19.02 -32.65
C ASP A 130 31.53 -17.89 -32.79
N ASN A 131 30.29 -18.09 -32.29
CA ASN A 131 29.22 -17.10 -32.31
C ASN A 131 28.94 -16.45 -30.94
N LEU A 132 29.62 -16.85 -29.86
CA LEU A 132 29.31 -16.43 -28.48
C LEU A 132 29.24 -14.91 -28.27
N LEU A 133 30.06 -14.12 -28.97
CA LEU A 133 30.12 -12.66 -28.80
C LEU A 133 29.06 -11.90 -29.62
N TYR A 134 28.45 -12.55 -30.62
CA TYR A 134 27.50 -11.92 -31.55
C TYR A 134 26.07 -12.47 -31.41
N ALA A 135 25.94 -13.71 -30.94
CA ALA A 135 24.69 -14.34 -30.54
C ALA A 135 24.42 -14.06 -29.06
N LYS A 136 23.22 -13.56 -28.73
CA LYS A 136 22.83 -13.41 -27.33
C LYS A 136 22.76 -14.78 -26.66
N GLN A 137 23.44 -14.95 -25.52
CA GLN A 137 23.24 -16.12 -24.66
C GLN A 137 21.77 -16.18 -24.22
N SER A 138 21.20 -17.38 -24.19
CA SER A 138 19.92 -17.58 -23.53
C SER A 138 20.09 -17.48 -22.02
N TYR A 139 19.13 -16.88 -21.34
CA TYR A 139 19.11 -16.80 -19.89
C TYR A 139 17.80 -17.35 -19.36
N THR A 140 17.85 -17.99 -18.20
CA THR A 140 16.68 -18.25 -17.38
C THR A 140 16.26 -16.94 -16.73
N GLY A 141 15.00 -16.54 -16.94
CA GLY A 141 14.48 -15.29 -16.39
C GLY A 141 14.52 -15.28 -14.87
N GLY A 142 15.10 -14.22 -14.28
CA GLY A 142 15.05 -13.99 -12.85
C GLY A 142 13.71 -13.39 -12.42
N THR A 143 13.18 -13.82 -11.28
CA THR A 143 12.10 -13.11 -10.60
C THR A 143 12.71 -11.88 -9.93
N ILE A 144 12.29 -10.69 -10.36
CA ILE A 144 12.66 -9.42 -9.73
C ILE A 144 11.46 -8.80 -9.05
N CYS A 145 11.70 -8.13 -7.93
CA CYS A 145 10.70 -7.25 -7.34
C CYS A 145 10.49 -6.05 -8.26
N SER A 146 9.24 -5.77 -8.62
CA SER A 146 8.86 -4.57 -9.35
C SER A 146 8.12 -3.65 -8.39
N PHE A 147 8.64 -2.45 -8.21
CA PHE A 147 8.01 -1.43 -7.38
C PHE A 147 7.32 -0.43 -8.32
N PRO A 148 5.98 -0.32 -8.28
CA PRO A 148 5.27 0.75 -8.99
C PRO A 148 5.67 2.11 -8.40
N TYR A 149 5.56 3.17 -9.20
CA TYR A 149 5.79 4.52 -8.69
C TYR A 149 4.62 4.98 -7.80
N SER A 150 4.89 5.88 -6.86
CA SER A 150 3.89 6.41 -5.92
C SER A 150 3.02 7.51 -6.53
N TYR A 151 1.84 7.72 -5.96
CA TYR A 151 0.98 8.87 -6.26
C TYR A 151 1.46 10.11 -5.52
N VAL A 152 1.34 11.29 -6.15
CA VAL A 152 1.60 12.58 -5.54
C VAL A 152 0.27 13.31 -5.40
N GLU A 153 -0.01 13.87 -4.21
CA GLU A 153 -1.22 14.65 -4.04
C GLU A 153 -1.16 15.93 -4.91
N PRO A 154 -2.25 16.34 -5.55
CA PRO A 154 -2.23 17.38 -6.59
C PRO A 154 -2.25 18.79 -5.97
N PHE A 155 -1.36 19.06 -5.02
CA PHE A 155 -1.22 20.34 -4.33
C PHE A 155 0.17 20.95 -4.55
N PRO A 156 0.49 21.49 -5.75
CA PRO A 156 1.81 22.07 -6.03
C PRO A 156 2.22 23.16 -5.01
N GLU A 157 1.28 23.99 -4.60
CA GLU A 157 1.52 25.08 -3.64
C GLU A 157 1.96 24.57 -2.26
N LEU A 158 1.44 23.42 -1.81
CA LEU A 158 1.88 22.80 -0.56
C LEU A 158 3.37 22.52 -0.62
N TYR A 159 3.84 21.88 -1.69
CA TYR A 159 5.24 21.55 -1.86
C TYR A 159 6.12 22.79 -2.04
N LEU A 160 5.65 23.82 -2.75
CA LEU A 160 6.38 25.09 -2.85
C LEU A 160 6.51 25.82 -1.49
N ASN A 161 5.49 25.73 -0.65
CA ASN A 161 5.53 26.25 0.72
C ASN A 161 6.49 25.46 1.60
N LEU A 162 6.52 24.13 1.48
CA LEU A 162 7.51 23.28 2.17
C LEU A 162 8.94 23.60 1.72
N LYS A 163 9.17 23.83 0.42
CA LYS A 163 10.45 24.31 -0.12
C LYS A 163 10.86 25.65 0.50
N THR A 164 9.90 26.56 0.67
CA THR A 164 10.13 27.87 1.30
C THR A 164 10.53 27.73 2.77
N ILE A 165 9.81 26.90 3.53
CA ILE A 165 10.17 26.56 4.92
C ILE A 165 11.56 25.95 4.98
N ALA A 166 11.90 25.08 4.03
CA ALA A 166 13.22 24.46 3.97
C ALA A 166 14.34 25.49 3.79
N ASN A 167 14.16 26.45 2.89
CA ASN A 167 15.10 27.57 2.70
C ASN A 167 15.23 28.43 3.97
N LEU A 168 14.11 28.78 4.61
CA LEU A 168 14.10 29.58 5.83
C LEU A 168 14.82 28.86 6.98
N GLY A 169 14.54 27.57 7.15
CA GLY A 169 15.21 26.71 8.12
C GLY A 169 16.71 26.66 7.87
N TYR A 170 17.13 26.31 6.65
CA TYR A 170 18.54 26.26 6.26
C TYR A 170 19.27 27.57 6.59
N ASN A 171 18.74 28.70 6.11
CA ASN A 171 19.35 30.01 6.31
C ASN A 171 19.41 30.40 7.80
N LYS A 172 18.37 30.09 8.57
CA LYS A 172 18.35 30.37 10.01
C LYS A 172 19.42 29.56 10.74
N PHE A 173 19.44 28.24 10.54
CA PHE A 173 20.35 27.34 11.21
C PHE A 173 21.81 27.52 10.77
N GLN A 174 22.04 28.04 9.57
CA GLN A 174 23.38 28.42 9.11
C GLN A 174 23.99 29.53 9.98
N THR A 175 23.18 30.48 10.46
CA THR A 175 23.65 31.61 11.29
C THR A 175 23.80 31.29 12.78
N LEU A 176 23.24 30.18 13.26
CA LEU A 176 23.29 29.80 14.66
C LEU A 176 24.61 29.08 14.99
N ASN A 177 25.09 29.30 16.22
CA ASN A 177 26.25 28.59 16.77
C ASN A 177 25.78 27.33 17.48
N PHE A 178 26.43 26.21 17.17
CA PHE A 178 26.19 24.92 17.79
C PHE A 178 27.45 24.46 18.53
N PRO A 179 27.33 23.90 19.75
CA PRO A 179 28.46 23.30 20.45
C PRO A 179 29.07 22.13 19.67
N ASP A 180 28.24 21.39 18.94
CA ASP A 180 28.64 20.29 18.07
C ASP A 180 28.44 20.67 16.58
N PRO A 181 29.52 20.77 15.79
CA PRO A 181 29.44 21.01 14.35
C PRO A 181 28.66 19.94 13.58
N GLN A 182 28.67 18.67 14.03
CA GLN A 182 27.99 17.57 13.34
C GLN A 182 26.47 17.73 13.38
N ILE A 183 25.92 18.18 14.52
CA ILE A 183 24.49 18.48 14.66
C ILE A 183 24.07 19.58 13.67
N LYS A 184 24.90 20.61 13.50
CA LYS A 184 24.63 21.68 12.54
C LYS A 184 24.59 21.16 11.11
N GLU A 185 25.56 20.34 10.71
CA GLU A 185 25.60 19.73 9.38
C GLU A 185 24.36 18.87 9.10
N ILE A 186 23.91 18.08 10.08
CA ILE A 186 22.71 17.23 9.93
C ILE A 186 21.44 18.07 9.74
N ILE A 187 21.26 19.12 10.54
CA ILE A 187 20.11 20.03 10.41
C ILE A 187 20.11 20.71 9.03
N LEU A 188 21.26 21.22 8.59
CA LEU A 188 21.39 21.83 7.27
C LEU A 188 21.15 20.82 6.15
N GLY A 189 21.66 19.59 6.29
CA GLY A 189 21.42 18.48 5.38
C GLY A 189 19.93 18.15 5.24
N TYR A 190 19.19 18.06 6.36
CA TYR A 190 17.74 17.84 6.38
C TYR A 190 17.00 18.90 5.55
N PHE A 191 17.28 20.18 5.79
CA PHE A 191 16.61 21.25 5.06
C PHE A 191 16.99 21.29 3.57
N SER A 192 18.22 20.95 3.21
CA SER A 192 18.64 20.81 1.81
C SER A 192 17.88 19.69 1.08
N VAL A 193 17.71 18.55 1.75
CA VAL A 193 16.96 17.40 1.23
C VAL A 193 15.46 17.72 1.11
N LEU A 194 14.86 18.31 2.15
CA LEU A 194 13.46 18.74 2.14
C LEU A 194 13.19 19.70 0.98
N ASN A 195 14.10 20.65 0.72
CA ASN A 195 13.98 21.59 -0.38
C ASN A 195 13.92 20.87 -1.73
N THR A 196 14.89 19.99 -2.00
CA THR A 196 15.02 19.28 -3.28
C THR A 196 13.84 18.35 -3.55
N ILE A 197 13.40 17.61 -2.53
CA ILE A 197 12.23 16.72 -2.61
C ILE A 197 10.97 17.54 -2.89
N SER A 198 10.78 18.63 -2.14
CA SER A 198 9.59 19.47 -2.31
C SER A 198 9.54 20.14 -3.69
N ASP A 199 10.68 20.57 -4.24
CA ASP A 199 10.75 21.11 -5.60
C ASP A 199 10.33 20.07 -6.66
N THR A 200 10.81 18.83 -6.49
CA THR A 200 10.48 17.72 -7.39
C THR A 200 8.99 17.36 -7.30
N LEU A 201 8.43 17.25 -6.09
CA LEU A 201 7.01 16.96 -5.89
C LEU A 201 6.11 18.08 -6.43
N ALA A 202 6.50 19.34 -6.29
CA ALA A 202 5.79 20.47 -6.89
C ALA A 202 5.72 20.36 -8.41
N ALA A 203 6.83 20.03 -9.06
CA ALA A 203 6.90 19.86 -10.51
C ALA A 203 6.05 18.68 -10.99
N ILE A 204 6.07 17.55 -10.28
CA ILE A 204 5.27 16.36 -10.58
C ILE A 204 3.77 16.67 -10.42
N ALA A 205 3.36 17.22 -9.28
CA ALA A 205 1.96 17.57 -9.02
C ALA A 205 1.41 18.53 -10.08
N GLN A 206 2.22 19.50 -10.52
CA GLN A 206 1.82 20.44 -11.57
C GLN A 206 1.69 19.76 -12.94
N LYS A 207 2.55 18.80 -13.27
CA LYS A 207 2.46 18.02 -14.51
C LYS A 207 1.22 17.15 -14.53
N GLU A 208 0.92 16.47 -13.43
CA GLU A 208 -0.26 15.62 -13.29
C GLU A 208 -1.54 16.43 -13.47
N LEU A 209 -1.66 17.60 -12.83
CA LEU A 209 -2.77 18.54 -13.04
C LEU A 209 -2.91 19.01 -14.50
N ASN A 210 -1.80 19.13 -15.22
CA ASN A 210 -1.77 19.53 -16.62
C ASN A 210 -1.95 18.35 -17.60
N GLY A 211 -2.10 17.12 -17.11
CA GLY A 211 -2.18 15.91 -17.94
C GLY A 211 -0.89 15.60 -18.71
N ILE A 212 0.26 16.08 -18.24
CA ILE A 212 1.56 15.90 -18.87
C ILE A 212 2.20 14.60 -18.34
N PRO A 213 2.62 13.66 -19.20
CA PRO A 213 3.30 12.45 -18.77
C PRO A 213 4.60 12.72 -18.00
N LEU A 214 4.86 11.92 -16.97
CA LEU A 214 6.09 12.00 -16.18
C LEU A 214 7.29 11.46 -16.96
N SER A 215 8.45 12.08 -16.75
CA SER A 215 9.73 11.60 -17.28
C SER A 215 10.20 10.33 -16.55
N SER A 216 11.11 9.58 -17.18
CA SER A 216 11.73 8.40 -16.55
C SER A 216 12.40 8.73 -15.21
N ASP A 217 13.02 9.91 -15.09
CA ASP A 217 13.69 10.33 -13.85
C ASP A 217 12.70 10.64 -12.73
N GLU A 218 11.56 11.26 -13.05
CA GLU A 218 10.47 11.50 -12.10
C GLU A 218 9.83 10.18 -11.64
N ILE A 219 9.58 9.26 -12.57
CA ILE A 219 9.08 7.92 -12.25
C ILE A 219 10.09 7.19 -11.35
N ASN A 220 11.39 7.27 -11.65
CA ASN A 220 12.44 6.66 -10.83
C ASN A 220 12.58 7.33 -9.45
N PHE A 221 12.34 8.64 -9.35
CA PHE A 221 12.27 9.34 -8.07
C PHE A 221 11.11 8.82 -7.21
N LEU A 222 9.91 8.70 -7.79
CA LEU A 222 8.72 8.20 -7.09
C LEU A 222 8.85 6.73 -6.69
N LYS A 223 9.45 5.88 -7.53
CA LYS A 223 9.76 4.48 -7.17
C LYS A 223 10.71 4.37 -5.97
N ARG A 224 11.54 5.40 -5.74
CA ARG A 224 12.51 5.45 -4.65
C ARG A 224 11.99 6.09 -3.36
N MET A 225 10.68 6.31 -3.26
CA MET A 225 10.05 6.87 -2.06
C MET A 225 10.39 6.07 -0.81
N ILE A 226 10.26 4.75 -0.88
CA ILE A 226 10.47 3.85 0.27
C ILE A 226 11.82 3.12 0.21
N PHE A 227 12.36 2.86 -0.98
CA PHE A 227 13.58 2.07 -1.19
C PHE A 227 14.50 2.74 -2.22
N GLU A 228 15.78 2.94 -1.91
CA GLU A 228 16.76 3.50 -2.85
C GLU A 228 17.19 2.47 -3.91
N GLN A 229 17.46 1.24 -3.48
CA GLN A 229 17.79 0.13 -4.38
C GLN A 229 16.59 -0.80 -4.55
N GLY A 230 16.11 -0.92 -5.79
CA GLY A 230 15.07 -1.87 -6.18
C GLY A 230 15.56 -3.31 -6.04
N GLY A 231 15.45 -3.87 -4.84
CA GLY A 231 15.74 -5.26 -4.52
C GLY A 231 14.63 -5.84 -3.66
N CYS A 232 14.61 -7.16 -3.48
CA CYS A 232 13.67 -7.82 -2.58
C CYS A 232 14.13 -7.73 -1.10
N SER A 233 14.70 -6.57 -0.73
CA SER A 233 15.18 -6.26 0.62
C SER A 233 14.08 -5.62 1.45
N THR A 234 14.22 -5.70 2.77
CA THR A 234 13.31 -5.08 3.75
C THR A 234 13.89 -3.78 4.34
N ASN A 235 14.99 -3.26 3.80
CA ASN A 235 15.62 -2.04 4.31
C ASN A 235 14.90 -0.79 3.77
N TYR A 236 14.28 0.00 4.64
CA TYR A 236 13.56 1.21 4.26
C TYR A 236 14.49 2.42 4.12
N ASP A 237 15.21 2.52 3.01
CA ASP A 237 16.26 3.53 2.77
C ASP A 237 15.90 4.60 1.72
N GLY A 238 14.65 4.67 1.30
CA GLY A 238 14.15 5.68 0.36
C GLY A 238 14.14 7.10 0.91
N TRP A 239 13.84 8.06 0.04
CA TRP A 239 13.89 9.49 0.41
C TRP A 239 12.85 9.87 1.46
N TYR A 240 11.68 9.22 1.49
CA TYR A 240 10.61 9.54 2.44
C TYR A 240 10.98 9.09 3.86
N THR A 241 11.55 7.88 3.99
CA THR A 241 11.96 7.37 5.30
C THR A 241 13.14 8.14 5.86
N LYS A 242 14.10 8.52 5.01
CA LYS A 242 15.20 9.42 5.39
C LYS A 242 14.74 10.78 5.89
N LEU A 243 13.63 11.29 5.36
CA LEU A 243 13.12 12.60 5.72
C LEU A 243 12.36 12.60 7.05
N PHE A 244 11.52 11.58 7.30
CA PHE A 244 10.58 11.63 8.43
C PHE A 244 10.84 10.62 9.55
N TYR A 245 11.57 9.54 9.27
CA TYR A 245 11.69 8.42 10.22
C TYR A 245 13.13 8.04 10.58
N ASN A 246 14.11 8.54 9.83
CA ASN A 246 15.51 8.30 10.11
C ASN A 246 15.98 9.23 11.24
N ASP A 247 16.27 8.66 12.40
CA ASP A 247 16.80 9.41 13.54
C ASP A 247 18.33 9.62 13.43
N TYR A 248 18.88 10.43 14.33
CA TYR A 248 20.33 10.69 14.42
C TYR A 248 21.17 9.41 14.60
N MET A 249 20.56 8.34 15.12
CA MET A 249 21.21 7.04 15.35
C MET A 249 21.00 6.05 14.19
N TYR A 250 20.35 6.47 13.10
CA TYR A 250 19.98 5.65 11.95
C TYR A 250 19.18 4.40 12.34
N THR A 251 18.32 4.50 13.36
CA THR A 251 17.45 3.39 13.76
C THR A 251 16.09 3.48 13.09
N TYR A 252 15.47 2.33 12.81
CA TYR A 252 14.10 2.24 12.29
C TYR A 252 13.03 2.43 13.38
N ASP A 253 13.43 2.75 14.62
CA ASP A 253 12.50 2.91 15.75
C ASP A 253 11.51 4.06 15.51
N GLY A 254 11.96 5.11 14.83
CA GLY A 254 11.13 6.26 14.44
C GLY A 254 9.91 5.88 13.57
N LEU A 255 10.00 4.84 12.74
CA LEU A 255 8.90 4.38 11.89
C LEU A 255 7.77 3.71 12.70
N LEU A 256 8.12 3.06 13.82
CA LEU A 256 7.18 2.31 14.66
C LEU A 256 6.65 3.14 15.85
N LYS A 257 7.21 4.33 16.06
CA LYS A 257 6.85 5.18 17.19
C LYS A 257 5.44 5.76 17.02
N LYS A 258 4.60 5.56 18.04
CA LYS A 258 3.32 6.27 18.18
C LYS A 258 3.60 7.68 18.70
N ASN A 259 3.33 8.70 17.90
CA ASN A 259 3.46 10.11 18.26
C ASN A 259 2.11 10.81 18.11
N HIS A 260 1.09 10.34 18.85
CA HIS A 260 -0.18 11.05 18.94
C HIS A 260 0.02 12.29 19.83
N ILE A 261 -0.46 13.43 19.37
CA ILE A 261 -0.24 14.73 20.03
C ILE A 261 -1.59 15.38 20.34
N VAL A 262 -1.61 16.21 21.38
CA VAL A 262 -2.78 16.99 21.80
C VAL A 262 -2.42 18.45 22.02
N ALA A 263 -3.38 19.35 21.76
CA ALA A 263 -3.26 20.76 22.10
C ALA A 263 -4.59 21.30 22.61
N ASP A 264 -4.55 22.12 23.67
CA ASP A 264 -5.68 22.95 24.04
C ASP A 264 -5.80 24.15 23.08
N ILE A 265 -7.02 24.41 22.60
CA ILE A 265 -7.26 25.48 21.62
C ILE A 265 -7.98 26.69 22.22
N HIS A 266 -8.60 26.54 23.39
CA HIS A 266 -9.33 27.60 24.05
C HIS A 266 -9.50 27.35 25.55
N THR A 267 -9.96 28.35 26.30
CA THR A 267 -10.35 28.20 27.71
C THR A 267 -11.67 28.93 27.94
N VAL A 268 -12.70 28.20 28.37
CA VAL A 268 -14.00 28.74 28.73
C VAL A 268 -14.15 28.66 30.25
N PRO A 269 -13.92 29.76 30.99
CA PRO A 269 -13.97 29.72 32.45
C PRO A 269 -15.40 29.57 32.99
N THR A 270 -16.38 30.23 32.36
CA THR A 270 -17.78 30.26 32.80
C THR A 270 -18.75 30.02 31.65
N ASP A 271 -19.95 29.54 31.96
CA ASP A 271 -21.06 29.57 31.02
C ASP A 271 -21.57 31.01 30.79
N CYS A 272 -22.58 31.17 29.95
CA CYS A 272 -23.20 32.48 29.68
C CYS A 272 -23.91 33.09 30.92
N GLY A 273 -24.24 32.29 31.93
CA GLY A 273 -24.82 32.73 33.20
C GLY A 273 -23.77 33.12 34.26
N GLY A 274 -22.48 32.95 33.96
CA GLY A 274 -21.39 33.21 34.89
C GLY A 274 -21.06 32.05 35.84
N MET A 275 -21.66 30.87 35.66
CA MET A 275 -21.33 29.67 36.43
C MET A 275 -19.98 29.12 35.95
N VAL A 276 -19.05 28.88 36.89
CA VAL A 276 -17.71 28.38 36.56
C VAL A 276 -17.79 26.89 36.22
N GLY A 277 -17.43 26.53 34.99
CA GLY A 277 -17.28 25.14 34.55
C GLY A 277 -15.86 24.78 34.11
N GLY A 278 -15.07 25.75 33.65
CA GLY A 278 -13.67 25.55 33.26
C GLY A 278 -13.49 24.58 32.09
N TRP A 279 -14.22 24.76 30.99
CA TRP A 279 -14.09 23.89 29.82
C TRP A 279 -12.80 24.20 29.04
N ILE A 280 -12.02 23.16 28.73
CA ILE A 280 -10.84 23.27 27.86
C ILE A 280 -11.06 22.36 26.64
N PRO A 281 -11.38 22.93 25.46
CA PRO A 281 -11.40 22.17 24.23
C PRO A 281 -9.98 21.82 23.78
N HIS A 282 -9.81 20.56 23.42
CA HIS A 282 -8.59 19.93 22.91
C HIS A 282 -8.81 19.43 21.49
N VAL A 283 -7.76 19.51 20.70
CA VAL A 283 -7.64 18.85 19.41
C VAL A 283 -6.45 17.91 19.45
N GLY A 284 -6.56 16.75 18.81
CA GLY A 284 -5.45 15.81 18.80
C GLY A 284 -5.43 14.86 17.61
N THR A 285 -4.28 14.23 17.41
CA THR A 285 -4.04 13.24 16.37
C THR A 285 -4.21 11.83 16.91
N GLY A 286 -4.38 10.86 16.02
CA GLY A 286 -4.47 9.46 16.40
C GLY A 286 -3.87 8.53 15.33
N PRO A 287 -4.33 7.26 15.29
CA PRO A 287 -3.78 6.28 14.36
C PRO A 287 -3.98 6.68 12.90
N VAL A 288 -3.00 6.39 12.07
CA VAL A 288 -3.07 6.61 10.62
C VAL A 288 -4.06 5.60 10.02
N ASN A 289 -5.01 6.08 9.22
CA ASN A 289 -5.91 5.24 8.44
C ASN A 289 -5.24 4.83 7.12
N LEU A 290 -5.68 3.73 6.53
CA LEU A 290 -5.27 3.33 5.19
C LEU A 290 -6.28 3.89 4.17
N GLY A 291 -5.82 4.77 3.28
CA GLY A 291 -6.60 5.26 2.15
C GLY A 291 -6.35 4.44 0.89
N VAL A 292 -7.37 4.34 0.06
CA VAL A 292 -7.30 3.76 -1.29
C VAL A 292 -7.89 4.76 -2.27
N TRP A 293 -7.08 5.18 -3.25
CA TRP A 293 -7.47 6.12 -4.29
C TRP A 293 -7.43 5.43 -5.64
N ILE A 294 -8.49 5.56 -6.41
CA ILE A 294 -8.56 5.02 -7.77
C ILE A 294 -8.53 6.20 -8.73
N THR A 295 -7.51 6.26 -9.57
CA THR A 295 -7.33 7.35 -10.54
C THR A 295 -6.84 6.81 -11.88
N GLU A 296 -7.13 7.53 -12.95
CA GLU A 296 -6.71 7.20 -14.31
C GLU A 296 -5.36 7.89 -14.60
N LEU A 297 -4.36 7.10 -15.01
CA LEU A 297 -3.04 7.62 -15.37
C LEU A 297 -3.02 8.19 -16.79
N ALA A 298 -2.00 9.01 -17.09
CA ALA A 298 -1.70 9.47 -18.45
C ALA A 298 -1.49 8.27 -19.39
N GLY A 299 -2.52 7.93 -20.18
CA GLY A 299 -2.59 6.70 -20.98
C GLY A 299 -3.89 5.90 -20.82
N GLY A 300 -4.77 6.33 -19.92
CA GLY A 300 -6.10 5.76 -19.74
C GLY A 300 -6.14 4.53 -18.81
N GLN A 301 -5.05 4.27 -18.11
CA GLN A 301 -4.96 3.11 -17.21
C GLN A 301 -5.49 3.46 -15.83
N LEU A 302 -6.61 2.85 -15.45
CA LEU A 302 -7.15 2.92 -14.10
C LEU A 302 -6.18 2.25 -13.11
N THR A 303 -5.79 2.97 -12.07
CA THR A 303 -4.77 2.55 -11.10
C THR A 303 -5.25 2.82 -9.69
N ALA A 304 -5.04 1.85 -8.79
CA ALA A 304 -5.31 2.01 -7.37
C ALA A 304 -3.99 2.34 -6.63
N PHE A 305 -4.02 3.42 -5.86
CA PHE A 305 -2.95 3.83 -4.96
C PHE A 305 -3.39 3.63 -3.51
N ILE A 306 -2.43 3.27 -2.67
CA ILE A 306 -2.67 3.01 -1.25
C ILE A 306 -1.68 3.85 -0.46
N GLY A 307 -2.15 4.48 0.60
CA GLY A 307 -1.35 5.43 1.37
C GLY A 307 -1.97 5.83 2.70
N PRO A 308 -1.19 6.51 3.55
CA PRO A 308 -1.64 6.94 4.86
C PRO A 308 -2.65 8.09 4.77
N VAL A 309 -3.71 8.04 5.58
CA VAL A 309 -4.66 9.15 5.80
C VAL A 309 -4.66 9.50 7.28
N LEU A 310 -4.27 10.73 7.60
CA LEU A 310 -4.19 11.22 8.99
C LEU A 310 -5.57 11.15 9.68
N SER A 311 -5.56 11.02 11.01
CA SER A 311 -6.78 11.08 11.83
C SER A 311 -6.73 12.26 12.79
N TYR A 312 -7.91 12.83 13.01
CA TYR A 312 -8.14 14.04 13.80
C TYR A 312 -9.31 13.80 14.74
N TYR A 313 -9.17 14.29 15.96
CA TYR A 313 -10.13 14.11 17.04
C TYR A 313 -10.28 15.39 17.86
N GLU A 314 -11.44 15.54 18.48
CA GLU A 314 -11.77 16.63 19.37
C GLU A 314 -12.28 16.09 20.71
N TYR A 315 -11.92 16.78 21.78
CA TYR A 315 -12.37 16.44 23.14
C TYR A 315 -12.41 17.69 24.02
N THR A 316 -13.40 17.82 24.91
CA THR A 316 -13.44 18.94 25.88
C THR A 316 -13.37 18.41 27.30
N THR A 317 -12.35 18.82 28.05
CA THR A 317 -12.23 18.55 29.49
C THR A 317 -12.95 19.62 30.30
N LEU A 318 -13.23 19.32 31.57
CA LEU A 318 -13.88 20.23 32.53
C LEU A 318 -12.89 20.64 33.62
N GLY A 319 -13.21 21.65 34.43
CA GLY A 319 -12.41 22.00 35.61
C GLY A 319 -11.00 22.51 35.31
N PHE A 320 -10.80 23.16 34.15
CA PHE A 320 -9.54 23.71 33.66
C PHE A 320 -8.43 22.66 33.38
N GLU A 321 -8.81 21.40 33.25
CA GLU A 321 -7.87 20.30 33.00
C GLU A 321 -7.24 20.42 31.61
N ARG A 322 -5.90 20.36 31.55
CA ARG A 322 -5.12 20.35 30.30
C ARG A 322 -4.45 19.01 30.14
N LEU A 323 -4.40 18.52 28.90
CA LEU A 323 -3.90 17.19 28.58
C LEU A 323 -2.45 17.25 28.12
N THR A 324 -1.67 16.29 28.57
CA THR A 324 -0.36 15.93 27.99
C THR A 324 -0.55 14.92 26.85
N ASP A 325 0.45 14.78 25.97
CA ASP A 325 0.45 13.79 24.89
C ASP A 325 0.27 12.35 25.42
N THR A 326 0.84 12.04 26.59
CA THR A 326 0.68 10.73 27.25
C THR A 326 -0.76 10.49 27.71
N GLU A 327 -1.38 11.45 28.39
CA GLU A 327 -2.78 11.35 28.81
C GLU A 327 -3.70 11.24 27.61
N TRP A 328 -3.38 11.97 26.54
CA TRP A 328 -4.07 11.87 25.27
C TRP A 328 -4.00 10.46 24.69
N ASP A 329 -2.81 9.92 24.48
CA ASP A 329 -2.63 8.59 23.85
C ASP A 329 -3.27 7.47 24.67
N GLU A 330 -3.08 7.47 25.99
CA GLU A 330 -3.49 6.36 26.85
C GLU A 330 -4.96 6.40 27.25
N THR A 331 -5.54 7.58 27.40
CA THR A 331 -6.89 7.74 27.98
C THR A 331 -7.85 8.46 27.04
N TYR A 332 -7.49 9.65 26.58
CA TYR A 332 -8.46 10.54 25.94
C TYR A 332 -8.69 10.25 24.46
N LEU A 333 -7.71 9.70 23.75
CA LEU A 333 -7.84 9.36 22.33
C LEU A 333 -8.99 8.38 22.08
N TYR A 334 -9.15 7.37 22.94
CA TYR A 334 -10.28 6.43 22.84
C TYR A 334 -11.64 7.09 23.18
N LEU A 335 -11.65 8.10 24.05
CA LEU A 335 -12.85 8.83 24.48
C LEU A 335 -13.26 9.94 23.51
N SER A 336 -12.31 10.40 22.70
CA SER A 336 -12.47 11.51 21.76
C SER A 336 -13.34 11.14 20.56
N LEU A 337 -13.99 12.15 20.00
CA LEU A 337 -14.84 12.00 18.83
C LEU A 337 -14.11 12.53 17.59
N ARG A 338 -14.29 11.83 16.47
CA ARG A 338 -13.91 12.36 15.16
C ARG A 338 -15.07 13.22 14.65
N PRO A 339 -14.78 14.32 13.94
CA PRO A 339 -15.83 15.06 13.26
C PRO A 339 -16.64 14.17 12.33
N ASP A 340 -17.95 14.40 12.22
CA ASP A 340 -18.86 13.55 11.47
C ASP A 340 -18.55 13.48 9.97
N TRP A 341 -17.99 14.54 9.38
CA TRP A 341 -17.58 14.60 7.97
C TRP A 341 -16.55 13.53 7.57
N VAL A 342 -15.90 12.85 8.53
CA VAL A 342 -15.01 11.74 8.18
C VAL A 342 -15.77 10.50 7.73
N ASN A 343 -17.05 10.35 8.09
CA ASN A 343 -17.84 9.16 7.77
C ASN A 343 -18.07 8.99 6.26
N ILE A 344 -18.03 10.09 5.49
CA ILE A 344 -18.27 10.08 4.04
C ILE A 344 -17.17 9.36 3.27
N TYR A 345 -15.96 9.23 3.84
CA TYR A 345 -14.82 8.58 3.20
C TYR A 345 -14.23 7.42 4.01
N LEU A 346 -14.68 7.18 5.23
CA LEU A 346 -14.22 6.06 6.05
C LEU A 346 -15.09 4.82 5.87
N ALA A 347 -14.42 3.66 5.96
CA ALA A 347 -15.05 2.35 6.01
C ALA A 347 -14.75 1.65 7.36
N ASP A 348 -15.61 0.70 7.74
CA ASP A 348 -15.34 -0.23 8.84
C ASP A 348 -14.36 -1.34 8.44
N SER A 349 -14.02 -2.23 9.38
CA SER A 349 -13.09 -3.34 9.14
C SER A 349 -13.58 -4.38 8.13
N SER A 350 -14.86 -4.34 7.75
CA SER A 350 -15.47 -5.18 6.72
C SER A 350 -15.61 -4.46 5.38
N GLY A 351 -15.16 -3.20 5.29
CA GLY A 351 -15.26 -2.37 4.09
C GLY A 351 -16.61 -1.68 3.93
N ASN A 352 -17.51 -1.73 4.92
CA ASN A 352 -18.79 -1.02 4.84
C ASN A 352 -18.59 0.46 5.15
N SER A 353 -19.31 1.34 4.44
CA SER A 353 -19.34 2.78 4.76
C SER A 353 -19.70 3.02 6.23
N LYS A 354 -19.09 4.04 6.83
CA LYS A 354 -19.44 4.52 8.18
C LYS A 354 -20.77 5.29 8.24
N GLY A 355 -21.43 5.50 7.10
CA GLY A 355 -22.71 6.18 6.99
C GLY A 355 -22.57 7.65 6.60
N GLU A 356 -23.58 8.43 6.95
CA GLU A 356 -23.69 9.85 6.61
C GLU A 356 -22.76 10.72 7.49
N GLY A 357 -22.45 11.91 6.98
CA GLY A 357 -21.68 12.95 7.66
C GLY A 357 -21.78 14.28 6.90
N ALA A 358 -21.38 15.38 7.53
CA ALA A 358 -21.39 16.68 6.89
C ALA A 358 -20.59 16.68 5.56
N THR A 359 -21.21 17.23 4.51
CA THR A 359 -20.64 17.33 3.16
C THR A 359 -20.39 18.77 2.75
N LEU A 360 -19.31 19.01 2.01
CA LEU A 360 -19.07 20.31 1.37
C LEU A 360 -19.94 20.46 0.12
N ILE A 361 -20.34 21.70 -0.19
CA ILE A 361 -21.01 22.01 -1.46
C ILE A 361 -19.98 21.88 -2.58
N THR A 362 -20.21 20.95 -3.51
CA THR A 362 -19.34 20.76 -4.69
C THR A 362 -20.13 20.95 -5.98
N SER A 363 -19.42 21.27 -7.07
CA SER A 363 -20.00 21.34 -8.41
C SER A 363 -20.20 19.95 -9.06
N VAL A 364 -19.72 18.89 -8.41
CA VAL A 364 -19.89 17.51 -8.85
C VAL A 364 -21.28 17.08 -8.46
N LYS A 365 -22.14 16.84 -9.47
CA LYS A 365 -23.47 16.28 -9.24
C LYS A 365 -23.30 14.86 -8.72
N GLU A 366 -23.63 14.64 -7.45
CA GLU A 366 -23.84 13.29 -6.94
C GLU A 366 -25.00 12.63 -7.71
N ASN A 367 -24.93 11.31 -7.82
CA ASN A 367 -25.95 10.49 -8.46
C ASN A 367 -27.34 10.89 -7.91
N PRO A 368 -28.35 11.21 -8.75
CA PRO A 368 -29.66 11.74 -8.30
C PRO A 368 -30.48 10.83 -7.37
N ASN A 369 -29.95 9.66 -6.99
CA ASN A 369 -30.51 8.73 -6.01
C ASN A 369 -29.76 8.73 -4.66
N ALA A 370 -28.80 9.63 -4.44
CA ALA A 370 -28.16 9.82 -3.13
C ALA A 370 -29.13 10.54 -2.17
N PRO A 371 -29.20 10.16 -0.88
CA PRO A 371 -30.09 10.80 0.08
C PRO A 371 -29.81 12.31 0.18
N ASN A 372 -30.88 13.08 0.38
CA ASN A 372 -30.81 14.51 0.69
C ASN A 372 -29.83 14.76 1.84
N ILE A 373 -29.21 15.95 1.82
CA ILE A 373 -28.41 16.57 2.89
C ILE A 373 -28.82 16.01 4.26
N PRO A 374 -27.93 15.31 4.99
CA PRO A 374 -28.28 14.69 6.26
C PRO A 374 -28.87 15.73 7.20
N GLU A 375 -30.03 15.44 7.79
CA GLU A 375 -30.48 16.19 8.96
C GLU A 375 -29.46 15.91 10.09
N SER A 376 -28.89 16.96 10.64
CA SER A 376 -28.00 16.87 11.80
C SER A 376 -28.76 16.27 12.99
N HIS A 377 -28.36 15.06 13.40
CA HIS A 377 -28.96 14.36 14.53
C HIS A 377 -28.05 14.40 15.76
N ILE A 378 -28.63 14.57 16.95
CA ILE A 378 -27.91 14.31 18.20
C ILE A 378 -27.46 12.84 18.24
N VAL A 379 -26.25 12.58 18.72
CA VAL A 379 -25.72 11.22 18.89
C VAL A 379 -25.29 11.04 20.33
N ALA A 380 -25.49 9.84 20.90
CA ALA A 380 -24.98 9.49 22.22
C ALA A 380 -24.53 8.02 22.26
N LYS A 381 -23.44 7.73 22.97
CA LYS A 381 -22.96 6.36 23.25
C LYS A 381 -22.48 6.25 24.70
N SER A 382 -22.39 5.02 25.21
CA SER A 382 -21.94 4.74 26.57
C SER A 382 -20.79 3.72 26.56
N TYR A 383 -19.72 3.98 27.31
CA TYR A 383 -18.57 3.08 27.44
C TYR A 383 -17.93 3.15 28.84
N PRO A 384 -17.38 2.05 29.39
CA PRO A 384 -17.57 0.68 28.94
C PRO A 384 -19.04 0.26 29.09
N ASN A 385 -19.46 -0.74 28.33
CA ASN A 385 -20.79 -1.32 28.47
C ASN A 385 -20.70 -2.83 28.13
N PRO A 386 -20.74 -3.74 29.12
CA PRO A 386 -21.11 -3.53 30.53
C PRO A 386 -20.11 -2.68 31.34
N PHE A 387 -20.56 -2.07 32.44
CA PHE A 387 -19.74 -1.19 33.29
C PHE A 387 -19.75 -1.58 34.78
N ASN A 388 -18.69 -1.24 35.52
CA ASN A 388 -18.60 -1.40 36.98
C ASN A 388 -17.57 -0.42 37.63
N PRO A 389 -17.94 0.44 38.59
CA PRO A 389 -19.27 1.03 38.82
C PRO A 389 -19.49 2.28 37.97
N THR A 390 -18.54 2.64 37.11
CA THR A 390 -18.56 3.87 36.33
C THR A 390 -18.79 3.59 34.85
N VAL A 391 -19.71 4.34 34.23
CA VAL A 391 -19.86 4.45 32.79
C VAL A 391 -19.69 5.90 32.36
N ILE A 392 -19.07 6.08 31.20
CA ILE A 392 -18.97 7.33 30.49
C ILE A 392 -20.07 7.36 29.44
N ILE A 393 -20.84 8.46 29.40
CA ILE A 393 -21.82 8.71 28.34
C ILE A 393 -21.29 9.90 27.53
N ASN A 394 -20.94 9.65 26.27
CA ASN A 394 -20.53 10.67 25.33
C ASN A 394 -21.70 11.07 24.43
N PHE A 395 -21.80 12.34 24.08
CA PHE A 395 -22.82 12.83 23.16
C PHE A 395 -22.38 14.09 22.41
N SER A 396 -23.02 14.35 21.27
CA SER A 396 -22.75 15.53 20.44
C SER A 396 -24.00 16.39 20.27
N ILE A 397 -23.81 17.71 20.31
CA ILE A 397 -24.80 18.72 19.96
C ILE A 397 -24.40 19.33 18.61
N PRO A 398 -25.17 19.07 17.54
CA PRO A 398 -24.94 19.66 16.22
C PRO A 398 -25.00 21.20 16.21
N TYR A 399 -24.41 21.82 15.18
CA TYR A 399 -24.33 23.28 15.06
C TYR A 399 -25.70 23.98 15.03
N ASP A 400 -26.66 23.42 14.29
CA ASP A 400 -28.03 23.93 14.20
C ASP A 400 -28.81 23.81 15.51
N LEU A 401 -28.35 22.98 16.45
CA LEU A 401 -28.94 22.81 17.79
C LEU A 401 -28.15 23.52 18.89
N THR A 402 -27.19 24.38 18.53
CA THR A 402 -26.39 25.15 19.48
C THR A 402 -27.27 26.00 20.40
N ASN A 403 -26.90 26.06 21.68
CA ASN A 403 -27.62 26.79 22.73
C ASN A 403 -29.07 26.31 22.94
N SER A 404 -29.38 25.06 22.61
CA SER A 404 -30.62 24.42 23.01
C SER A 404 -30.51 23.81 24.41
N LEU A 405 -31.62 23.77 25.15
CA LEU A 405 -31.69 23.06 26.42
C LEU A 405 -31.46 21.57 26.17
N THR A 406 -30.37 21.05 26.74
CA THR A 406 -29.96 19.66 26.63
C THR A 406 -30.20 18.93 27.96
N GLU A 407 -30.94 17.83 27.90
CA GLU A 407 -31.22 16.97 29.05
C GLU A 407 -30.71 15.54 28.80
N LEU A 408 -29.83 15.04 29.67
CA LEU A 408 -29.39 13.64 29.68
C LEU A 408 -29.84 12.98 30.98
N ILE A 409 -30.76 12.03 30.88
CA ILE A 409 -31.44 11.41 32.02
C ILE A 409 -31.32 9.89 31.93
N ILE A 410 -31.04 9.25 33.07
CA ILE A 410 -30.98 7.79 33.19
C ILE A 410 -32.29 7.27 33.77
N TYR A 411 -32.78 6.16 33.21
CA TYR A 411 -33.97 5.44 33.61
C TYR A 411 -33.65 3.97 33.89
N ASP A 412 -34.42 3.35 34.76
CA ASP A 412 -34.45 1.89 34.92
C ASP A 412 -35.32 1.22 33.85
N ILE A 413 -35.42 -0.12 33.88
CA ILE A 413 -36.24 -0.88 32.92
C ILE A 413 -37.76 -0.66 33.10
N GLN A 414 -38.20 -0.15 34.25
CA GLN A 414 -39.58 0.22 34.52
C GLN A 414 -39.91 1.64 34.02
N GLY A 415 -38.91 2.37 33.50
CA GLY A 415 -39.04 3.74 33.06
C GLY A 415 -39.05 4.76 34.20
N GLN A 416 -38.65 4.38 35.40
CA GLN A 416 -38.49 5.33 36.51
C GLN A 416 -37.19 6.09 36.35
N LYS A 417 -37.24 7.40 36.59
CA LYS A 417 -36.06 8.26 36.53
C LYS A 417 -35.10 7.91 37.67
N VAL A 418 -33.85 7.62 37.32
CA VAL A 418 -32.78 7.25 38.26
C VAL A 418 -31.88 8.44 38.57
N LYS A 419 -31.38 9.12 37.54
CA LYS A 419 -30.43 10.24 37.70
C LYS A 419 -30.50 11.23 36.53
N THR A 420 -30.36 12.52 36.82
CA THR A 420 -30.16 13.56 35.81
C THR A 420 -28.67 13.87 35.73
N LEU A 421 -28.05 13.63 34.56
CA LEU A 421 -26.62 13.86 34.37
C LEU A 421 -26.30 15.22 33.77
N VAL A 422 -27.17 15.72 32.89
CA VAL A 422 -27.03 17.01 32.23
C VAL A 422 -28.41 17.65 32.15
N LYS A 423 -28.50 18.95 32.47
CA LYS A 423 -29.69 19.79 32.28
C LYS A 423 -29.26 21.24 32.10
N GLU A 424 -28.63 21.53 30.96
CA GLU A 424 -27.98 22.81 30.70
C GLU A 424 -28.19 23.26 29.25
N VAL A 425 -27.98 24.55 29.00
CA VAL A 425 -27.92 25.09 27.64
C VAL A 425 -26.50 24.91 27.13
N LEU A 426 -26.31 24.01 26.18
CA LEU A 426 -24.98 23.66 25.67
C LEU A 426 -24.77 24.24 24.27
N PRO A 427 -23.60 24.83 23.98
CA PRO A 427 -23.23 25.16 22.61
C PRO A 427 -23.09 23.89 21.75
N SER A 428 -22.91 24.05 20.44
CA SER A 428 -22.56 22.93 19.58
C SER A 428 -21.19 22.38 19.96
N GLY A 429 -21.07 21.07 20.05
CA GLY A 429 -19.82 20.44 20.46
C GLY A 429 -20.01 19.01 20.94
N ASN A 430 -18.90 18.42 21.35
CA ASN A 430 -18.81 17.07 21.87
C ASN A 430 -18.68 17.11 23.39
N TYR A 431 -19.52 16.35 24.07
CA TYR A 431 -19.65 16.35 25.52
C TYR A 431 -19.50 14.95 26.08
N LEU A 432 -19.01 14.90 27.32
CA LEU A 432 -18.86 13.67 28.06
C LEU A 432 -19.34 13.89 29.49
N THR A 433 -20.16 12.97 29.99
CA THR A 433 -20.56 12.92 31.39
C THR A 433 -20.32 11.54 31.97
N LYS A 434 -20.13 11.48 33.28
CA LYS A 434 -19.84 10.24 34.00
C LYS A 434 -21.02 9.88 34.89
N TRP A 435 -21.44 8.62 34.84
CA TRP A 435 -22.38 8.05 35.80
C TRP A 435 -21.69 7.00 36.66
N ASP A 436 -21.88 7.12 37.98
CA ASP A 436 -21.24 6.30 39.01
C ASP A 436 -22.18 5.25 39.63
N ALA A 437 -23.22 4.83 38.90
CA ALA A 437 -24.24 3.89 39.34
C ALA A 437 -24.98 4.34 40.63
N LYS A 438 -25.21 5.64 40.79
CA LYS A 438 -26.02 6.20 41.91
C LYS A 438 -27.24 6.96 41.41
N THR A 439 -28.27 7.07 42.25
CA THR A 439 -29.44 7.92 42.02
C THR A 439 -29.13 9.40 42.25
N ASP A 440 -30.10 10.30 41.99
CA ASP A 440 -30.03 11.72 42.34
C ASP A 440 -29.80 11.93 43.86
N GLU A 441 -30.27 11.02 44.73
CA GLU A 441 -30.07 11.04 46.19
C GLU A 441 -28.74 10.42 46.65
N GLY A 442 -27.87 10.01 45.72
CA GLY A 442 -26.57 9.42 46.01
C GLY A 442 -26.62 7.96 46.48
N VAL A 443 -27.76 7.29 46.34
CA VAL A 443 -27.93 5.87 46.69
C VAL A 443 -27.45 4.99 45.53
N GLY A 444 -26.64 3.98 45.81
CA GLY A 444 -26.16 3.04 44.79
C GLY A 444 -27.30 2.18 44.22
N VAL A 445 -27.34 2.05 42.89
CA VAL A 445 -28.35 1.24 42.20
C VAL A 445 -27.98 -0.26 42.18
N SER A 446 -28.91 -1.12 41.75
CA SER A 446 -28.69 -2.57 41.64
C SER A 446 -28.10 -2.95 40.27
N SER A 447 -27.37 -4.09 40.19
CA SER A 447 -26.93 -4.63 38.90
C SER A 447 -28.13 -4.86 37.98
N GLY A 448 -28.04 -4.43 36.73
CA GLY A 448 -29.20 -4.49 35.84
C GLY A 448 -29.01 -3.68 34.56
N VAL A 449 -30.09 -3.60 33.78
CA VAL A 449 -30.15 -2.80 32.56
C VAL A 449 -30.67 -1.41 32.89
N TYR A 450 -30.05 -0.39 32.33
CA TYR A 450 -30.47 1.01 32.43
C TYR A 450 -30.53 1.62 31.04
N LEU A 451 -31.35 2.65 30.87
CA LEU A 451 -31.44 3.40 29.62
C LEU A 451 -31.02 4.85 29.89
N TYR A 452 -30.14 5.41 29.07
CA TYR A 452 -29.98 6.86 29.03
C TYR A 452 -30.86 7.43 27.91
N VAL A 453 -31.39 8.62 28.14
CA VAL A 453 -32.16 9.39 27.17
C VAL A 453 -31.55 10.78 27.09
N LEU A 454 -31.02 11.14 25.92
CA LEU A 454 -30.57 12.47 25.57
C LEU A 454 -31.69 13.19 24.83
N LYS A 455 -32.01 14.42 25.22
CA LYS A 455 -32.95 15.31 24.54
C LYS A 455 -32.31 16.67 24.30
N ALA A 456 -32.43 17.19 23.08
CA ALA A 456 -32.05 18.56 22.74
C ALA A 456 -32.94 19.07 21.60
N ALA A 457 -33.48 20.27 21.72
CA ALA A 457 -34.30 20.94 20.69
C ALA A 457 -35.42 20.08 20.06
N GLY A 458 -36.03 19.16 20.83
CA GLY A 458 -37.08 18.26 20.34
C GLY A 458 -36.59 16.96 19.71
N GLN A 459 -35.28 16.81 19.47
CA GLN A 459 -34.66 15.52 19.13
C GLN A 459 -34.44 14.66 20.38
N GLN A 460 -34.47 13.35 20.22
CA GLN A 460 -34.23 12.39 21.30
C GLN A 460 -33.41 11.18 20.82
N VAL A 461 -32.37 10.83 21.57
CA VAL A 461 -31.62 9.57 21.41
C VAL A 461 -31.67 8.77 22.71
N THR A 462 -31.84 7.45 22.58
CA THR A 462 -31.90 6.52 23.71
C THR A 462 -30.88 5.41 23.51
N GLY A 463 -30.17 5.04 24.56
CA GLY A 463 -29.23 3.92 24.53
C GLY A 463 -29.24 3.09 25.80
N LYS A 464 -28.84 1.83 25.64
CA LYS A 464 -28.87 0.79 26.69
C LYS A 464 -27.52 0.66 27.36
N MET A 465 -27.51 0.58 28.68
CA MET A 465 -26.36 0.31 29.54
C MET A 465 -26.60 -0.91 30.42
N VAL A 466 -25.55 -1.67 30.72
CA VAL A 466 -25.59 -2.86 31.60
C VAL A 466 -24.63 -2.64 32.77
N TYR A 467 -25.17 -2.50 33.97
CA TYR A 467 -24.39 -2.37 35.20
C TYR A 467 -24.19 -3.74 35.85
N GLN A 468 -22.95 -4.06 36.23
CA GLN A 468 -22.58 -5.26 36.96
C GLN A 468 -21.82 -4.87 38.24
N LYS A 469 -22.33 -5.20 39.43
CA LYS A 469 -21.59 -5.09 40.70
C LYS A 469 -20.48 -6.11 40.81
#